data_AF-A0A0C9VQ95-F1
#
_entry.id   AF-A0A0C9VQ95-F1
#
_cell.length_a   1.000
_cell.length_b   1.000
_cell.length_c   1.000
_cell.angle_alpha   90.00
_cell.angle_beta   90.00
_cell.angle_gamma   90.00
#
_symmetry.space_group_name_H-M   'P 1'
#
loop_
_entity.id
_entity.type
_entity.pdbx_description
1 polymer ?
#
loop_
_entity_poly.entity_id
_entity_poly.type
_entity_poly.pdbx_seq_one_letter_code
_entity_poly.pdbx_strand_id
1 'polypeptide(L)'
;VYDCVDCDAMGYYCQECIIERHQHLPFHRIEEWDGNCLRRTSLAELAEQLFARKWFPATILRPRTAFTFRVLKLFHLLNHIARTSPWDFAGTMHRVTDHVCTTEVTDIYKTFKHVQRQWRVVRAWKRGGVQDPKLIREPGSLVLGCVSCPIPGVNLDAGWEKHP
;
A
#
# COMPACT_ATOMS: atom_id res chain seq x y z
N VAL A 1 -9.96 -27.15 2.01
CA VAL A 1 -10.64 -27.23 0.68
C VAL A 1 -11.18 -25.85 0.39
N TYR A 2 -10.92 -25.32 -0.80
CA TYR A 2 -11.26 -23.94 -1.16
C TYR A 2 -12.18 -23.91 -2.38
N ASP A 3 -13.03 -22.90 -2.47
CA ASP A 3 -13.88 -22.63 -3.62
C ASP A 3 -13.72 -21.17 -4.04
N CYS A 4 -13.94 -20.87 -5.33
CA CYS A 4 -13.92 -19.52 -5.86
C CYS A 4 -15.30 -19.11 -6.37
N VAL A 5 -15.88 -18.08 -5.76
CA VAL A 5 -17.24 -17.63 -6.04
C VAL A 5 -17.36 -16.80 -7.32
N ASP A 6 -16.22 -16.36 -7.88
CA ASP A 6 -16.17 -15.49 -9.06
C ASP A 6 -15.69 -16.23 -10.32
N CYS A 7 -15.23 -17.48 -10.19
CA CYS A 7 -14.81 -18.29 -11.33
C CYS A 7 -16.00 -18.97 -11.98
N ASP A 8 -16.09 -18.91 -13.32
CA ASP A 8 -17.08 -19.67 -14.08
C ASP A 8 -16.85 -21.20 -13.98
N ALA A 9 -15.62 -21.60 -13.64
CA ALA A 9 -15.27 -22.99 -13.39
C ALA A 9 -15.67 -23.39 -11.95
N MET A 10 -16.82 -24.05 -11.80
CA MET A 10 -17.24 -24.68 -10.54
C MET A 10 -16.22 -25.76 -10.12
N GLY A 11 -15.74 -25.70 -8.88
CA GLY A 11 -14.89 -26.76 -8.35
C GLY A 11 -14.26 -26.42 -6.99
N TYR A 12 -14.07 -27.47 -6.19
CA TYR A 12 -13.29 -27.40 -4.96
C TYR A 12 -11.81 -27.65 -5.26
N TYR A 13 -10.95 -26.77 -4.76
CA TYR A 13 -9.51 -26.79 -4.96
C TYR A 13 -8.76 -27.02 -3.64
N CYS A 14 -7.55 -27.57 -3.71
CA CYS A 14 -6.60 -27.46 -2.60
C CYS A 14 -5.97 -26.04 -2.57
N GLN A 15 -5.23 -25.72 -1.49
CA GLN A 15 -4.60 -24.40 -1.33
C GLN A 15 -3.65 -24.07 -2.50
N GLU A 16 -2.81 -25.01 -2.90
CA GLU A 16 -1.83 -24.80 -3.96
C GLU A 16 -2.50 -24.56 -5.32
N CYS A 17 -3.47 -25.42 -5.70
CA CYS A 17 -4.19 -25.28 -6.96
C CYS A 17 -5.02 -23.99 -7.02
N ILE A 18 -5.61 -23.54 -5.89
CA ILE A 18 -6.37 -22.29 -5.91
C ILE A 18 -5.44 -21.08 -6.06
N ILE A 19 -4.26 -21.09 -5.45
CA ILE A 19 -3.26 -20.03 -5.63
C ILE A 19 -2.75 -19.98 -7.07
N GLU A 20 -2.35 -21.12 -7.63
CA GLU A 20 -1.80 -21.21 -8.99
C GLU A 20 -2.82 -20.71 -10.03
N ARG A 21 -4.07 -21.13 -9.90
CA ARG A 21 -5.13 -20.79 -10.85
C ARG A 21 -5.55 -19.31 -10.75
N HIS A 22 -5.40 -18.68 -9.58
CA HIS A 22 -5.77 -17.28 -9.34
C HIS A 22 -4.60 -16.29 -9.39
N GLN A 23 -3.40 -16.74 -9.80
CA GLN A 23 -2.21 -15.89 -9.89
C GLN A 23 -2.37 -14.64 -10.78
N HIS A 24 -3.27 -14.69 -11.77
CA HIS A 24 -3.59 -13.60 -12.69
C HIS A 24 -4.96 -12.96 -12.42
N LEU A 25 -5.68 -13.46 -11.42
CA LEU A 25 -7.03 -13.02 -11.04
C LEU A 25 -7.06 -12.69 -9.53
N PRO A 26 -6.18 -11.80 -9.04
CA PRO A 26 -5.93 -11.58 -7.61
C PRO A 26 -7.06 -10.83 -6.89
N PHE A 27 -8.22 -10.65 -7.53
CA PHE A 27 -9.38 -9.99 -6.93
C PHE A 27 -10.60 -10.92 -6.82
N HIS A 28 -10.48 -12.16 -7.29
CA HIS A 28 -11.51 -13.17 -7.13
C HIS A 28 -11.69 -13.56 -5.66
N ARG A 29 -12.93 -13.87 -5.29
CA ARG A 29 -13.34 -14.28 -3.95
C ARG A 29 -13.12 -15.76 -3.71
N ILE A 30 -12.43 -16.06 -2.63
CA ILE A 30 -12.20 -17.44 -2.19
C ILE A 30 -12.93 -17.70 -0.87
N GLU A 31 -13.49 -18.89 -0.74
CA GLU A 31 -14.08 -19.43 0.47
C GLU A 31 -13.35 -20.71 0.87
N GLU A 32 -13.25 -20.98 2.17
CA GLU A 32 -12.59 -22.15 2.75
C GLU A 32 -13.60 -23.00 3.49
N TRP A 33 -13.54 -24.30 3.27
CA TRP A 33 -14.31 -25.27 4.03
C TRP A 33 -13.69 -25.47 5.41
N ASP A 34 -14.44 -25.12 6.47
CA ASP A 34 -13.98 -25.22 7.86
C ASP A 34 -14.32 -26.56 8.54
N GLY A 35 -14.90 -27.50 7.79
CA GLY A 35 -15.40 -28.78 8.29
C GLY A 35 -16.93 -28.86 8.40
N ASN A 36 -17.64 -27.72 8.48
CA ASN A 36 -19.09 -27.67 8.61
C ASN A 36 -19.76 -26.75 7.58
N CYS A 37 -19.14 -25.63 7.22
CA CYS A 37 -19.61 -24.77 6.15
C CYS A 37 -18.47 -24.10 5.38
N LEU A 38 -18.78 -23.59 4.18
CA LEU A 38 -17.90 -22.67 3.47
C LEU A 38 -17.90 -21.34 4.22
N ARG A 39 -16.77 -21.02 4.84
CA ARG A 39 -16.55 -19.70 5.43
C ARG A 39 -15.75 -18.85 4.47
N ARG A 40 -16.14 -17.59 4.40
CA ARG A 40 -15.35 -16.58 3.71
C ARG A 40 -14.00 -16.49 4.40
N THR A 41 -12.98 -16.94 3.70
CA THR A 41 -11.61 -16.74 4.12
C THR A 41 -11.05 -15.56 3.34
N SER A 42 -10.16 -14.80 3.96
CA SER A 42 -9.21 -14.05 3.16
C SER A 42 -8.08 -15.02 2.86
N LEU A 43 -7.66 -15.13 1.61
CA LEU A 43 -6.26 -15.39 1.36
C LEU A 43 -5.51 -14.26 2.09
N ALA A 44 -5.07 -14.44 3.33
CA ALA A 44 -4.07 -13.55 3.93
C ALA A 44 -2.86 -13.44 2.95
N GLU A 45 -2.65 -14.54 2.22
CA GLU A 45 -1.81 -14.69 1.04
C GLU A 45 -2.16 -13.81 -0.18
N LEU A 46 -3.36 -13.25 -0.36
CA LEU A 46 -3.70 -12.44 -1.56
C LEU A 46 -3.16 -11.04 -1.42
N ALA A 47 -3.32 -10.45 -0.22
CA ALA A 47 -2.61 -9.21 0.09
C ALA A 47 -1.09 -9.44 0.01
N GLU A 48 -0.59 -10.56 0.51
CA GLU A 48 0.83 -10.92 0.40
C GLU A 48 1.28 -11.18 -1.05
N GLN A 49 0.50 -11.85 -1.88
CA GLN A 49 0.73 -12.09 -3.31
C GLN A 49 0.74 -10.76 -4.07
N LEU A 50 -0.20 -9.86 -3.77
CA LEU A 50 -0.20 -8.49 -4.29
C LEU A 50 1.11 -7.79 -3.88
N PHE A 51 1.52 -7.86 -2.61
CA PHE A 51 2.79 -7.29 -2.17
C PHE A 51 4.01 -7.94 -2.85
N ALA A 52 4.02 -9.25 -3.07
CA ALA A 52 5.06 -9.97 -3.79
C ALA A 52 5.17 -9.49 -5.25
N ARG A 53 4.03 -9.15 -5.87
CA ARG A 53 3.95 -8.51 -7.20
C ARG A 53 4.14 -6.99 -7.15
N LYS A 54 4.49 -6.41 -5.99
CA LYS A 54 4.68 -4.96 -5.74
C LYS A 54 3.41 -4.14 -5.97
N TRP A 55 2.26 -4.71 -5.64
CA TRP A 55 0.95 -4.07 -5.64
C TRP A 55 0.54 -3.84 -4.19
N PHE A 56 0.09 -2.62 -3.90
CA PHE A 56 -0.38 -2.21 -2.59
C PHE A 56 -1.92 -2.24 -2.59
N PRO A 57 -2.55 -3.20 -1.90
CA PRO A 57 -4.00 -3.29 -1.84
C PRO A 57 -4.61 -2.10 -1.10
N ALA A 58 -5.75 -1.60 -1.58
CA ALA A 58 -6.51 -0.55 -0.89
C ALA A 58 -7.22 -1.04 0.38
N THR A 59 -7.46 -2.35 0.46
CA THR A 59 -8.09 -3.04 1.58
C THR A 59 -7.40 -4.39 1.78
N ILE A 60 -7.07 -4.74 3.03
CA ILE A 60 -6.29 -5.96 3.33
C ILE A 60 -7.17 -7.21 3.27
N LEU A 61 -8.32 -7.20 3.94
CA LEU A 61 -9.19 -8.38 4.05
C LEU A 61 -9.83 -8.78 2.72
N ARG A 62 -10.06 -7.79 1.85
CA ARG A 62 -10.78 -7.99 0.59
C ARG A 62 -10.39 -6.92 -0.43
N PRO A 63 -9.21 -7.03 -1.07
CA PRO A 63 -8.76 -6.06 -2.06
C PRO A 63 -9.69 -6.10 -3.28
N ARG A 64 -10.33 -4.97 -3.60
CA ARG A 64 -10.98 -4.75 -4.93
C ARG A 64 -10.18 -3.80 -5.81
N THR A 65 -9.22 -3.11 -5.22
CA THR A 65 -8.37 -2.13 -5.89
C THR A 65 -6.98 -2.27 -5.30
N ALA A 66 -5.97 -2.23 -6.13
CA ALA A 66 -4.59 -2.19 -5.70
C ALA A 66 -3.82 -1.18 -6.57
N PHE A 67 -2.81 -0.55 -5.97
CA PHE A 67 -1.95 0.40 -6.66
C PHE A 67 -0.54 -0.15 -6.72
N THR A 68 0.08 -0.14 -7.89
CA THR A 68 1.47 -0.58 -8.00
C THR A 68 2.39 0.33 -7.18
N PHE A 69 3.46 -0.22 -6.62
CA PHE A 69 4.48 0.56 -5.92
C PHE A 69 5.08 1.63 -6.84
N ARG A 70 5.12 1.38 -8.15
CA ARG A 70 5.59 2.35 -9.14
C ARG A 70 4.69 3.60 -9.17
N VAL A 71 3.36 3.42 -9.22
CA VAL A 71 2.41 4.53 -9.16
C VAL A 71 2.52 5.31 -7.84
N LEU A 72 2.64 4.60 -6.71
CA LEU A 72 2.80 5.24 -5.40
C LEU A 72 4.11 6.01 -5.26
N LYS A 73 5.22 5.48 -5.79
CA LYS A 73 6.51 6.19 -5.83
C LYS A 73 6.43 7.42 -6.72
N LEU A 74 5.83 7.31 -7.91
CA LEU A 74 5.66 8.42 -8.85
C LEU A 74 4.86 9.54 -8.21
N PHE A 75 3.70 9.24 -7.64
CA PHE A 75 2.90 10.24 -6.95
C PHE A 75 3.64 10.87 -5.76
N HIS A 76 4.36 10.07 -4.96
CA HIS A 76 5.12 10.60 -3.83
C HIS A 76 6.17 11.63 -4.31
N LEU A 77 6.88 11.36 -5.41
CA LEU A 77 7.84 12.31 -5.99
C LEU A 77 7.15 13.57 -6.54
N LEU A 78 6.09 13.40 -7.34
CA LEU A 78 5.34 14.53 -7.91
C LEU A 78 4.69 15.40 -6.84
N ASN A 79 4.22 14.81 -5.75
CA ASN A 79 3.64 15.55 -4.64
C ASN A 79 4.69 16.44 -3.94
N HIS A 80 5.94 15.99 -3.83
CA HIS A 80 7.01 16.81 -3.24
C HIS A 80 7.57 17.85 -4.20
N ILE A 81 7.82 17.47 -5.45
CA ILE A 81 8.52 18.32 -6.43
C ILE A 81 7.55 19.31 -7.10
N ALA A 82 6.45 18.79 -7.62
CA ALA A 82 5.49 19.55 -8.43
C ALA A 82 4.23 19.96 -7.66
N ARG A 83 4.17 19.67 -6.34
CA ARG A 83 3.02 19.94 -5.47
C ARG A 83 1.70 19.34 -6.00
N THR A 84 1.78 18.29 -6.81
CA THR A 84 0.60 17.63 -7.38
C THR A 84 -0.30 17.10 -6.26
N SER A 85 -1.57 17.50 -6.24
CA SER A 85 -2.52 17.01 -5.25
C SER A 85 -2.95 15.57 -5.57
N PRO A 86 -3.43 14.79 -4.59
CA PRO A 86 -4.00 13.46 -4.88
C PRO A 86 -5.19 13.52 -5.84
N TRP A 87 -5.93 14.63 -5.85
CA TRP A 87 -7.06 14.86 -6.76
C TRP A 87 -6.56 15.00 -8.19
N ASP A 88 -5.59 15.89 -8.41
CA ASP A 88 -5.02 16.12 -9.74
C ASP A 88 -4.40 14.84 -10.30
N PHE A 89 -3.65 14.11 -9.46
CA PHE A 89 -3.03 12.86 -9.88
C PHE A 89 -4.07 11.79 -10.24
N ALA A 90 -5.13 11.62 -9.45
CA ALA A 90 -6.23 10.70 -9.79
C ALA A 90 -6.93 11.12 -11.09
N GLY A 91 -7.16 12.42 -11.28
CA GLY A 91 -7.70 12.98 -12.53
C GLY A 91 -6.79 12.73 -13.74
N THR A 92 -5.48 12.87 -13.58
CA THR A 92 -4.50 12.50 -14.62
C THR A 92 -4.59 11.02 -14.95
N MET A 93 -4.68 10.14 -13.94
CA MET A 93 -4.85 8.70 -14.17
C MET A 93 -6.13 8.38 -14.93
N HIS A 94 -7.26 9.03 -14.62
CA HIS A 94 -8.50 8.87 -15.40
C HIS A 94 -8.31 9.27 -16.86
N ARG A 95 -7.66 10.41 -17.13
CA ARG A 95 -7.39 10.90 -18.49
C ARG A 95 -6.42 10.04 -19.28
N VAL A 96 -5.45 9.41 -18.61
CA VAL A 96 -4.52 8.46 -19.24
C VAL A 96 -5.26 7.18 -19.65
N THR A 97 -6.25 6.75 -18.86
CA THR A 97 -7.09 5.59 -19.19
C THR A 97 -8.07 5.91 -20.32
N ASP A 98 -8.81 7.01 -20.19
CA ASP A 98 -9.71 7.51 -21.21
C ASP A 98 -9.73 9.04 -21.14
N HIS A 99 -9.18 9.68 -22.19
CA HIS A 99 -9.10 11.13 -22.28
C HIS A 99 -10.41 11.78 -22.77
N VAL A 100 -11.33 10.99 -23.33
CA VAL A 100 -12.60 11.43 -23.90
C VAL A 100 -13.70 11.33 -22.85
N CYS A 101 -13.93 10.14 -22.30
CA CYS A 101 -15.00 9.87 -21.33
C CYS A 101 -14.46 9.57 -19.93
N THR A 102 -13.80 10.55 -19.32
CA THR A 102 -13.23 10.41 -17.96
C THR A 102 -14.24 10.04 -16.86
N THR A 103 -15.54 10.21 -17.09
CA THR A 103 -16.61 9.91 -16.12
C THR A 103 -17.01 8.43 -16.07
N GLU A 104 -16.73 7.67 -17.13
CA GLU A 104 -16.99 6.22 -17.17
C GLU A 104 -15.86 5.41 -16.52
N VAL A 105 -14.68 6.01 -16.37
CA VAL A 105 -13.57 5.39 -15.65
C VAL A 105 -13.91 5.28 -14.16
N THR A 106 -13.62 4.12 -13.58
CA THR A 106 -13.85 3.87 -12.15
C THR A 106 -13.15 4.90 -11.27
N ASP A 107 -13.89 5.56 -10.38
CA ASP A 107 -13.33 6.55 -9.45
C ASP A 107 -12.38 5.90 -8.43
N ILE A 108 -11.09 6.21 -8.59
CA ILE A 108 -10.03 5.76 -7.69
C ILE A 108 -9.63 6.81 -6.64
N TYR A 109 -10.18 8.02 -6.64
CA TYR A 109 -9.66 9.12 -5.80
C TYR A 109 -9.69 8.76 -4.31
N LYS A 110 -10.80 8.24 -3.80
CA LYS A 110 -10.96 7.89 -2.38
C LYS A 110 -10.01 6.78 -1.95
N THR A 111 -9.92 5.71 -2.74
CA THR A 111 -9.05 4.56 -2.46
C THR A 111 -7.58 4.95 -2.59
N PHE A 112 -7.22 5.72 -3.61
CA PHE A 112 -5.88 6.25 -3.80
C PHE A 112 -5.45 7.17 -2.66
N LYS A 113 -6.32 8.10 -2.24
CA LYS A 113 -6.06 9.01 -1.12
C LYS A 113 -5.81 8.25 0.19
N HIS A 114 -6.49 7.13 0.40
CA HIS A 114 -6.25 6.25 1.55
C HIS A 114 -4.89 5.55 1.45
N VAL A 115 -4.64 4.87 0.33
CA VAL A 115 -3.41 4.08 0.13
C VAL A 115 -2.16 4.96 0.13
N GLN A 116 -2.18 6.14 -0.49
CA GLN A 116 -1.01 7.01 -0.51
C GLN A 116 -0.62 7.49 0.89
N ARG A 117 -1.59 7.66 1.81
CA ARG A 117 -1.31 7.99 3.22
C ARG A 117 -0.61 6.84 3.93
N GLN A 118 -1.14 5.62 3.77
CA GLN A 118 -0.51 4.41 4.30
C GLN A 118 0.90 4.23 3.74
N TRP A 119 1.08 4.43 2.44
CA TRP A 119 2.38 4.39 1.78
C TRP A 119 3.38 5.36 2.40
N ARG A 120 2.99 6.61 2.71
CA ARG A 120 3.87 7.57 3.40
C ARG A 120 4.33 7.05 4.76
N VAL A 121 3.42 6.47 5.55
CA VAL A 121 3.75 5.88 6.86
C VAL A 121 4.73 4.72 6.70
N VAL A 122 4.46 3.78 5.79
CA VAL A 122 5.35 2.65 5.51
C VAL A 122 6.74 3.13 5.02
N ARG A 123 6.79 4.21 4.23
CA ARG A 123 8.06 4.81 3.80
C ARG A 123 8.79 5.51 4.94
N ALA A 124 8.08 6.15 5.87
CA ALA A 124 8.70 6.71 7.07
C ALA A 124 9.28 5.61 7.95
N TRP A 125 8.55 4.50 8.13
CA TRP A 125 8.98 3.32 8.87
C TRP A 125 10.27 2.72 8.33
N LYS A 126 10.28 2.46 7.02
CA LYS A 126 11.46 1.92 6.35
C LYS A 126 12.67 2.86 6.44
N ARG A 127 12.47 4.18 6.44
CA ARG A 127 13.55 5.16 6.63
C ARG A 127 14.06 5.18 8.08
N GLY A 128 13.18 5.06 9.06
CA GLY A 128 13.53 5.01 10.48
C GLY A 128 14.03 3.65 10.96
N GLY A 129 14.19 2.65 10.07
CA GLY A 129 14.65 1.30 10.46
C GLY A 129 13.66 0.51 11.31
N VAL A 130 12.39 0.93 11.40
CA VAL A 130 11.39 0.25 12.23
C VAL A 130 10.93 -1.02 11.52
N GLN A 131 11.21 -2.16 12.14
CA GLN A 131 10.84 -3.49 11.62
C GLN A 131 9.63 -4.09 12.35
N ASP A 132 9.52 -3.86 13.66
CA ASP A 132 8.40 -4.39 14.45
C ASP A 132 7.20 -3.43 14.44
N PRO A 133 6.05 -3.85 13.89
CA PRO A 133 4.86 -3.02 13.89
C PRO A 133 4.25 -2.75 15.26
N LYS A 134 4.59 -3.56 16.28
CA LYS A 134 4.05 -3.47 17.63
C LYS A 134 4.81 -2.49 18.52
N LEU A 135 5.93 -1.93 18.05
CA LEU A 135 6.72 -0.98 18.83
C LEU A 135 5.87 0.24 19.22
N ILE A 136 5.86 0.57 20.51
CA ILE A 136 5.22 1.78 21.02
C ILE A 136 5.92 2.98 20.39
N ARG A 137 5.15 3.89 19.80
CA ARG A 137 5.70 5.06 19.10
C ARG A 137 5.65 6.28 19.99
N GLU A 138 6.80 6.86 20.22
CA GLU A 138 6.88 8.21 20.75
C GLU A 138 6.61 9.24 19.64
N PRO A 139 5.94 10.36 19.96
CA PRO A 139 5.80 11.47 19.03
C PRO A 139 7.16 11.90 18.45
N GLY A 140 7.26 12.02 17.13
CA GLY A 140 8.50 12.44 16.47
C GLY A 140 9.50 11.31 16.14
N SER A 141 9.31 10.09 16.65
CA SER A 141 10.23 8.94 16.46
C SER A 141 10.53 8.55 15.00
N LEU A 142 9.70 8.94 14.04
CA LEU A 142 9.86 8.63 12.61
C LEU A 142 10.31 9.83 11.77
N VAL A 143 10.47 10.99 12.41
CA VAL A 143 10.89 12.22 11.74
C VAL A 143 12.40 12.17 11.56
N LEU A 144 12.88 12.58 10.39
CA LEU A 144 14.31 12.78 10.19
C LEU A 144 14.72 14.04 10.95
N GLY A 145 15.70 13.90 11.84
CA GLY A 145 16.35 15.06 12.46
C GLY A 145 16.86 15.99 11.38
N CYS A 146 16.64 17.30 11.56
CA CYS A 146 17.21 18.29 10.66
C CYS A 146 18.74 18.29 10.85
N VAL A 147 19.49 17.95 9.80
CA VAL A 147 20.96 17.92 9.85
C VAL A 147 21.58 19.30 10.05
N SER A 148 20.85 20.35 9.71
CA SER A 148 21.27 21.75 9.88
C SER A 148 20.92 22.31 11.26
N CYS A 149 20.02 21.66 12.00
CA CYS A 149 19.73 22.11 13.36
C CYS A 149 20.92 21.79 14.28
N PRO A 150 21.26 22.70 15.22
CA PRO A 150 22.31 22.45 16.19
C PRO A 150 21.88 21.33 17.16
N ILE A 151 22.66 20.26 17.22
CA ILE A 151 22.46 19.08 18.06
C ILE A 151 23.73 18.91 18.92
N PRO A 152 23.71 19.37 20.19
CA PRO A 152 24.83 19.22 21.10
C PRO A 152 25.32 17.77 21.20
N GLY A 153 26.64 17.58 21.10
CA GLY A 153 27.26 16.26 21.15
C GLY A 153 27.14 15.43 19.85
N VAL A 154 26.50 15.94 18.81
CA VAL A 154 26.39 15.26 17.50
C VAL A 154 27.04 16.07 16.39
N ASN A 155 26.64 17.33 16.18
CA ASN A 155 27.13 18.20 15.10
C ASN A 155 27.59 19.59 15.58
N LEU A 156 27.80 19.74 16.89
CA LEU A 156 28.37 20.93 17.51
C LEU A 156 29.71 20.61 18.16
N ASP A 157 30.67 21.53 18.02
CA ASP A 157 31.98 21.41 18.64
C ASP A 157 31.90 21.45 20.18
N ALA A 158 32.90 20.86 20.84
CA ALA A 158 33.01 20.95 22.29
C ALA A 158 33.19 22.41 22.71
N GLY A 159 32.30 22.91 23.56
CA GLY A 159 32.30 24.32 23.97
C GLY A 159 31.62 25.28 22.98
N TRP A 160 30.79 24.77 22.06
CA TRP A 160 29.97 25.58 21.12
C TRP A 160 29.22 26.73 21.80
N GLU A 161 28.81 26.56 23.07
CA GLU A 161 28.14 27.57 23.90
C GLU A 161 28.95 28.86 24.10
N LYS A 162 30.28 28.79 23.89
CA LYS A 162 31.22 29.92 24.05
C LYS A 162 31.66 30.52 22.71
N HIS A 163 31.14 30.03 21.58
CA HIS A 163 31.43 30.64 20.29
C HIS A 163 30.80 32.05 20.22
N PRO A 164 31.49 33.02 19.61
CA PRO A 164 31.04 34.41 19.53
C PRO A 164 29.75 34.60 18.73
#